data_AF-A0A9D7KDJ4-F1
#
_entry.id   AF-A0A9D7KDJ4-F1
#
_cell.length_a   1.000
_cell.length_b   1.000
_cell.length_c   1.000
_cell.angle_alpha   90.00
_cell.angle_beta   90.00
_cell.angle_gamma   90.00
#
_symmetry.space_group_name_H-M   'P 1'
#
loop_
_entity.id
_entity.type
_entity.pdbx_description
1 polymer ?
#
loop_
_entity_poly.entity_id
_entity_poly.type
_entity_poly.pdbx_seq_one_letter_code
_entity_poly.pdbx_strand_id
1 'polypeptide(L)' 'MKYFYLIFLTFIWNGLFSQIIISEYSASNLRMFPDDYGKYEDWIELHNTGNTSVDISGWYLSDKRINPKVENTFGNHPRA' A
#
# COMPACT_ATOMS: atom_id res chain seq x y z
N MET A 1 12.74 41.26 6.94
CA MET A 1 11.88 40.98 5.76
C MET A 1 12.53 40.07 4.72
N LYS A 2 13.85 40.08 4.50
CA LYS A 2 14.54 39.29 3.44
C LYS A 2 14.46 37.77 3.60
N TYR A 3 14.45 37.25 4.83
CA TYR A 3 14.41 35.79 5.10
C TYR A 3 13.00 35.19 5.09
N PHE A 4 11.96 36.02 5.03
CA PHE A 4 10.58 35.55 5.07
C PHE A 4 10.23 34.66 3.86
N TYR A 5 10.69 35.06 2.66
CA TYR A 5 10.52 34.27 1.45
C TYR A 5 11.37 32.98 1.44
N LEU A 6 12.51 32.98 2.12
CA LEU A 6 13.39 31.81 2.22
C LEU A 6 12.74 30.69 3.06
N ILE A 7 12.10 31.06 4.17
CA ILE A 7 11.31 30.14 5.02
C ILE A 7 10.09 29.60 4.23
N PHE A 8 9.43 30.47 3.47
CA PHE A 8 8.28 30.07 2.64
C PHE A 8 8.68 29.08 1.53
N LEU A 9 9.85 29.25 0.91
CA LEU A 9 10.41 28.32 -0.08
C LEU A 9 10.76 26.95 0.51
N THR A 10 11.22 26.88 1.77
CA THR A 10 11.52 25.59 2.43
C THR A 10 10.27 24.79 2.80
N PHE A 11 9.13 25.46 3.01
CA PHE A 11 7.87 24.78 3.35
C PHE A 11 7.23 24.06 2.15
N ILE A 12 7.47 24.57 0.93
CA ILE A 12 6.93 24.03 -0.34
C ILE A 12 7.59 22.70 -0.75
N TRP A 13 8.71 22.32 -0.11
CA TRP A 13 9.43 21.06 -0.40
C TRP A 13 9.05 19.89 0.53
N ASN A 14 8.06 20.02 1.42
CA ASN A 14 7.61 18.84 2.17
C ASN A 14 6.69 18.02 1.26
N GLY A 15 7.25 17.01 0.58
CA GLY A 15 6.46 16.02 -0.14
C GLY A 15 5.56 15.27 0.85
N LEU A 16 4.25 15.31 0.65
CA LEU A 16 3.30 14.50 1.40
C LEU A 16 3.35 13.08 0.82
N PHE A 17 4.09 12.18 1.46
CA PHE A 17 4.09 10.76 1.12
C PHE A 17 2.94 10.05 1.82
N SER A 18 2.43 8.97 1.20
CA SER A 18 1.44 8.11 1.87
C SER A 18 2.11 7.41 3.05
N GLN A 19 1.47 7.45 4.21
CA GLN A 19 1.98 6.78 5.41
C GLN A 19 1.99 5.25 5.25
N ILE A 20 0.91 4.69 4.69
CA ILE A 20 0.81 3.27 4.34
C ILE A 20 1.18 3.10 2.86
N ILE A 21 2.15 2.23 2.59
CA ILE A 21 2.60 1.90 1.23
C ILE A 21 2.54 0.40 0.98
N ILE A 22 2.50 0.01 -0.30
CA ILE A 22 2.88 -1.34 -0.72
C ILE A 22 4.39 -1.33 -0.93
N SER A 23 5.14 -1.99 -0.05
CA SER A 23 6.61 -2.05 -0.11
C SER A 23 7.10 -3.22 -0.96
N GLU A 24 6.37 -4.35 -0.92
CA GLU A 24 6.71 -5.58 -1.64
C GLU A 24 5.45 -6.28 -2.16
N TYR A 25 5.61 -7.11 -3.18
CA TYR A 25 4.56 -8.01 -3.65
C TYR A 25 5.17 -9.27 -4.28
N SER A 26 4.40 -10.36 -4.26
CA SER A 26 4.67 -11.57 -5.02
C SER A 26 3.38 -12.04 -5.69
N ALA A 27 3.38 -12.03 -7.03
CA ALA A 27 2.27 -12.51 -7.86
C ALA A 27 2.56 -13.91 -8.47
N SER A 28 3.56 -14.61 -7.94
CA SER A 28 3.98 -15.94 -8.37
C SER A 28 4.79 -16.63 -7.28
N ASN A 29 4.29 -16.55 -6.05
CA ASN A 29 4.89 -17.25 -4.93
C ASN A 29 4.60 -18.75 -5.08
N LEU A 30 5.55 -19.52 -5.60
CA LEU A 30 5.36 -20.95 -5.82
C LEU A 30 5.99 -21.82 -4.72
N ARG A 31 6.97 -21.29 -3.98
CA ARG A 31 7.85 -22.09 -3.11
C ARG A 31 8.48 -21.36 -1.92
N MET A 32 8.38 -20.03 -1.83
CA MET A 32 9.25 -19.27 -0.91
C MET A 32 8.57 -19.00 0.43
N PHE A 33 7.33 -18.52 0.42
CA PHE A 33 6.62 -18.10 1.63
C PHE A 33 5.28 -18.84 1.77
N PRO A 34 5.23 -19.98 2.46
CA PRO A 34 3.97 -20.66 2.71
C PRO A 34 3.16 -19.92 3.79
N ASP A 35 1.83 -19.95 3.68
CA ASP A 35 0.92 -19.52 4.75
C ASP A 35 0.85 -20.55 5.90
N ASP A 36 0.04 -20.27 6.92
CA ASP A 36 -0.18 -21.16 8.07
C ASP A 36 -0.81 -22.52 7.70
N TYR A 37 -1.30 -22.66 6.46
CA TYR A 37 -1.88 -23.90 5.91
C TYR A 37 -0.91 -24.60 4.92
N GLY A 38 0.32 -24.11 4.76
CA GLY A 38 1.32 -24.67 3.85
C GLY A 38 1.06 -24.35 2.38
N LYS A 39 0.21 -23.38 2.07
CA LYS A 39 -0.08 -22.93 0.70
C LYS A 39 0.80 -21.75 0.33
N TYR A 40 1.12 -21.67 -0.96
CA TYR A 40 1.83 -20.52 -1.51
C TYR A 40 0.84 -19.67 -2.30
N GLU A 41 0.31 -18.65 -1.63
CA GLU A 41 -0.58 -17.68 -2.25
C GLU A 41 0.19 -16.41 -2.63
N ASP A 42 -0.38 -15.66 -3.57
CA ASP A 42 0.09 -14.32 -3.89
C ASP A 42 -0.12 -13.40 -2.70
N TRP A 43 0.80 -12.46 -2.52
CA TRP A 43 0.77 -11.57 -1.37
C TRP A 43 1.29 -10.18 -1.73
N ILE A 44 0.88 -9.21 -0.92
CA ILE A 44 1.44 -7.86 -0.88
C ILE A 44 1.86 -7.54 0.55
N GLU A 45 2.90 -6.74 0.72
CA GLU A 45 3.28 -6.18 2.02
C GLU A 45 2.68 -4.79 2.17
N LEU A 46 2.03 -4.54 3.31
CA LEU A 46 1.63 -3.20 3.72
C LEU A 46 2.60 -2.69 4.78
N HIS A 47 3.33 -1.64 4.46
CA HIS A 47 4.29 -1.02 5.37
C HIS A 47 3.81 0.36 5.82
N ASN A 48 3.70 0.54 7.13
CA ASN A 48 3.51 1.85 7.76
C ASN A 48 4.86 2.55 7.96
N THR A 49 5.13 3.54 7.12
CA THR A 49 6.37 4.33 7.14
C THR A 49 6.41 5.39 8.24
N GLY A 50 5.29 5.61 8.95
CA GLY A 50 5.18 6.59 10.01
C GLY A 50 5.44 5.99 11.40
N ASN A 51 5.55 6.89 12.39
CA ASN A 51 5.88 6.51 13.76
C ASN A 51 4.63 6.27 14.63
N THR A 52 3.44 6.32 14.03
CA THR A 52 2.15 6.14 14.71
C THR A 52 1.36 5.02 14.05
N SER A 53 0.56 4.31 14.84
CA SER A 53 -0.39 3.33 14.32
C SER A 53 -1.43 4.00 13.41
N VAL A 54 -1.82 3.30 12.36
CA VAL A 54 -2.88 3.71 11.43
C VAL A 54 -3.97 2.65 11.46
N ASP A 55 -5.21 3.07 11.69
CA ASP A 55 -6.36 2.20 11.52
C ASP A 55 -6.70 2.09 10.02
N ILE A 56 -6.54 0.89 9.47
CA ILE A 56 -6.85 0.58 8.08
C ILE A 56 -8.21 -0.13 7.94
N SER A 57 -9.02 -0.15 9.00
CA SER A 57 -10.37 -0.68 8.96
C SER A 57 -11.19 0.03 7.87
N GLY A 58 -11.84 -0.75 7.01
CA GLY A 58 -12.62 -0.22 5.88
C GLY A 58 -11.78 0.26 4.69
N TRP A 59 -10.47 0.01 4.68
CA TRP A 59 -9.65 0.18 3.48
C TRP A 59 -9.85 -0.98 2.50
N TYR A 60 -9.56 -0.73 1.22
CA TYR A 60 -9.73 -1.67 0.13
C TYR A 60 -8.54 -1.60 -0.83
N LEU A 61 -8.09 -2.76 -1.31
CA LEU A 61 -7.16 -2.84 -2.44
C LEU A 61 -7.94 -3.06 -3.73
N SER A 62 -7.59 -2.32 -4.79
CA SER A 62 -8.26 -2.39 -6.09
C SER A 62 -7.29 -2.04 -7.21
N ASP A 63 -7.38 -2.79 -8.32
CA ASP A 63 -6.73 -2.48 -9.60
C ASP A 63 -7.60 -1.57 -10.49
N LYS A 64 -8.86 -1.35 -10.12
CA LYS A 64 -9.80 -0.45 -10.80
C LYS A 64 -9.64 0.99 -10.32
N ARG A 65 -9.54 1.92 -11.28
CA ARG A 65 -9.55 3.37 -11.03
C ARG A 65 -10.93 3.91 -10.66
N ILE A 66 -12.00 3.34 -11.22
CA ILE A 66 -13.38 3.77 -11.01
C ILE A 66 -14.09 2.70 -10.19
N ASN A 67 -14.76 3.11 -9.10
CA ASN A 67 -15.49 2.23 -8.17
C ASN A 67 -14.63 1.11 -7.54
N PRO A 68 -13.60 1.47 -6.75
CA PRO A 68 -12.60 0.53 -6.21
C PRO A 68 -13.12 -0.45 -5.13
N LYS A 69 -14.43 -0.43 -4.82
CA LYS A 69 -15.05 -1.33 -3.84
C LYS A 69 -15.78 -2.52 -4.47
N VAL A 70 -16.00 -2.49 -5.79
CA VAL A 70 -17.05 -3.30 -6.43
C VAL A 70 -16.62 -4.74 -6.75
N GLU A 71 -15.35 -5.14 -6.56
CA GLU A 71 -14.93 -6.49 -6.99
C GLU A 71 -13.75 -7.11 -6.22
N ASN A 72 -13.67 -6.91 -4.91
CA ASN A 72 -12.55 -7.40 -4.10
C ASN A 72 -12.70 -8.88 -3.72
N THR A 73 -13.36 -9.68 -4.55
CA THR A 73 -13.31 -11.14 -4.42
C THR A 73 -12.00 -11.63 -5.01
N PHE A 74 -10.94 -11.64 -4.20
CA PHE A 74 -9.66 -12.31 -4.51
C PHE A 74 -9.80 -13.82 -4.84
N GLY A 75 -11.02 -14.36 -4.85
CA GLY A 75 -11.30 -15.80 -5.02
C GLY A 75 -11.89 -16.24 -6.37
N ASN A 76 -12.06 -15.35 -7.37
CA ASN A 76 -12.71 -15.73 -8.64
C ASN A 76 -11.79 -15.68 -9.88
N HIS A 77 -10.50 -15.43 -9.73
CA HIS A 77 -9.59 -15.59 -10.86
C HIS A 77 -9.23 -17.08 -11.02
N PRO A 78 -9.53 -17.74 -12.16
CA PRO A 78 -9.00 -19.06 -12.43
C PRO A 78 -7.47 -18.93 -12.35
N ARG A 79 -6.89 -19.77 -11.49
CA ARG A 79 -5.45 -19.84 -11.18
C ARG A 79 -4.62 -19.58 -12.45
N ALA A 80 -3.73 -18.58 -12.37
CA ALA A 80 -2.52 -18.59 -13.16
C ALA A 80 -1.59 -19.69 -12.65
#